data_AF-A0A537HTT5-F1
#
_entry.id   AF-A0A537HTT5-F1
#
_cell.length_a   1.000
_cell.length_b   1.000
_cell.length_c   1.000
_cell.angle_alpha   90.00
_cell.angle_beta   90.00
_cell.angle_gamma   90.00
#
_symmetry.space_group_name_H-M   'P 1'
#
loop_
_entity.id
_entity.type
_entity.pdbx_description
1 polymer ?
#
loop_
_entity_poly.entity_id
_entity_poly.type
_entity_poly.pdbx_seq_one_letter_code
_entity_poly.pdbx_strand_id
1 'polypeptide(L)'
;MNWKRFAGKMFAAWQTLKSNVQPSYSQAGEDQVMRYLLYSCLGITQPTYLDIGTNHPFSCNNTFYFYKRGSRGVCIEPDIQFSDLIKRHRKEDVFIEAGVGVSNINEADFFVFPGQYCGWSTFSKEEAESREKESGIKIKEVRKMPLVSINDVMGKYFSGWPNLISLDVEGLDLDILKSLDFEKYKPEVICVESITFSTVNKETKISEIAEFVTSKGYFVFADTHVNTIFCRTDAFNKKG
;
A
#
# COMPACT_ATOMS: atom_id res chain seq x y z
N MET A 1 -24.41 3.13 43.87
CA MET A 1 -23.33 2.97 42.86
C MET A 1 -23.20 1.49 42.51
N ASN A 2 -23.40 1.10 41.25
CA ASN A 2 -23.41 -0.31 40.84
C ASN A 2 -21.97 -0.87 40.80
N TRP A 3 -21.56 -1.51 41.89
CA TRP A 3 -20.21 -2.06 42.10
C TRP A 3 -19.75 -3.02 41.00
N LYS A 4 -20.67 -3.81 40.40
CA LYS A 4 -20.36 -4.68 39.26
C LYS A 4 -19.96 -3.88 38.02
N ARG A 5 -20.62 -2.74 37.77
CA ARG A 5 -20.33 -1.86 36.63
C ARG A 5 -19.01 -1.10 36.82
N PHE A 6 -18.67 -0.73 38.06
CA PHE A 6 -17.37 -0.12 38.39
C PHE A 6 -16.23 -1.14 38.23
N ALA A 7 -16.39 -2.35 38.76
CA ALA A 7 -15.41 -3.44 38.61
C ALA A 7 -15.19 -3.81 37.13
N GLY A 8 -16.25 -3.88 36.32
CA GLY A 8 -16.12 -4.11 34.88
C GLY A 8 -15.33 -3.02 34.15
N LYS A 9 -15.52 -1.75 34.52
CA LYS A 9 -14.72 -0.63 33.96
C LYS A 9 -13.26 -0.68 34.38
N MET A 10 -12.98 -1.03 35.64
CA MET A 10 -11.61 -1.19 36.14
C MET A 10 -10.89 -2.37 35.46
N PHE A 11 -11.60 -3.47 35.20
CA PHE A 11 -11.06 -4.62 34.48
C PHE A 11 -10.76 -4.29 33.01
N ALA A 12 -11.68 -3.62 32.32
CA ALA A 12 -11.46 -3.15 30.96
C ALA A 12 -10.28 -2.16 30.89
N ALA A 13 -10.21 -1.19 31.81
CA ALA A 13 -9.09 -0.26 31.89
C ALA A 13 -7.75 -0.98 32.15
N TRP A 14 -7.74 -1.98 33.03
CA TRP A 14 -6.56 -2.80 33.30
C TRP A 14 -6.15 -3.65 32.09
N GLN A 15 -7.10 -4.22 31.35
CA GLN A 15 -6.83 -4.91 30.08
C GLN A 15 -6.27 -3.96 29.03
N THR A 16 -6.82 -2.75 28.90
CA THR A 16 -6.31 -1.73 27.97
C THR A 16 -4.88 -1.32 28.34
N LEU A 17 -4.60 -1.09 29.62
CA LEU A 17 -3.27 -0.73 30.12
C LEU A 17 -2.25 -1.88 30.01
N LYS A 18 -2.71 -3.14 30.08
CA LYS A 18 -1.88 -4.33 29.81
C LYS A 18 -1.79 -4.69 28.34
N SER A 19 -2.64 -4.12 27.48
CA SER A 19 -2.61 -4.44 26.07
C SER A 19 -1.32 -3.87 25.48
N ASN A 20 -0.54 -4.72 24.81
CA ASN A 20 0.62 -4.27 24.05
C ASN A 20 0.09 -3.40 22.92
N VAL A 21 0.15 -2.07 23.09
CA VAL A 21 -0.21 -1.09 22.06
C VAL A 21 0.48 -1.51 20.78
N GLN A 22 -0.32 -1.81 19.75
CA GLN A 22 0.20 -2.15 18.45
C GLN A 22 0.39 -0.84 17.69
N PRO A 23 1.63 -0.41 17.40
CA PRO A 23 1.83 0.78 16.59
C PRO A 23 1.32 0.51 15.19
N SER A 24 0.66 1.52 14.61
CA SER A 24 0.43 1.59 13.17
C SER A 24 1.53 2.44 12.54
N TYR A 25 1.97 2.03 11.36
CA TYR A 25 2.93 2.73 10.52
C TYR A 25 2.28 3.31 9.27
N SER A 26 1.02 2.97 9.00
CA SER A 26 0.27 3.45 7.85
C SER A 26 -0.42 4.79 8.14
N GLN A 27 -0.97 5.40 7.10
CA GLN A 27 -1.56 6.74 7.19
C GLN A 27 -2.85 6.78 8.02
N ALA A 28 -3.73 5.80 7.84
CA ALA A 28 -5.05 5.74 8.45
C ALA A 28 -5.34 4.40 9.16
N GLY A 29 -4.31 3.62 9.50
CA GLY A 29 -4.45 2.34 10.22
C GLY A 29 -4.72 1.12 9.34
N GLU A 30 -4.54 1.23 8.02
CA GLU A 30 -4.58 0.16 7.03
C GLU A 30 -3.80 -1.08 7.48
N ASP A 31 -2.61 -0.90 8.03
CA ASP A 31 -1.77 -2.01 8.48
C ASP A 31 -2.42 -2.85 9.59
N GLN A 32 -3.19 -2.22 10.49
CA GLN A 32 -3.93 -2.90 11.55
C GLN A 32 -5.16 -3.63 11.03
N VAL A 33 -5.85 -3.03 10.05
CA VAL A 33 -6.98 -3.66 9.37
C VAL A 33 -6.51 -4.89 8.60
N MET A 34 -5.45 -4.75 7.81
CA MET A 34 -4.83 -5.85 7.09
C MET A 34 -4.24 -6.90 8.02
N ARG A 35 -3.68 -6.52 9.17
CA ARG A 35 -3.25 -7.48 10.20
C ARG A 35 -4.42 -8.31 10.68
N TYR A 36 -5.55 -7.71 11.01
CA TYR A 36 -6.74 -8.45 11.42
C TYR A 36 -7.21 -9.39 10.31
N LEU A 37 -7.30 -8.90 9.07
CA LEU A 37 -7.68 -9.70 7.90
C LEU A 37 -6.72 -10.89 7.68
N LEU A 38 -5.43 -10.62 7.53
CA LEU A 38 -4.42 -11.65 7.26
C LEU A 38 -4.31 -12.64 8.42
N TYR A 39 -4.20 -12.16 9.67
CA TYR A 39 -3.86 -13.04 10.79
C TYR A 39 -5.08 -13.73 11.37
N SER A 40 -6.18 -13.00 11.56
CA SER A 40 -7.37 -13.51 12.24
C SER A 40 -8.35 -14.15 11.27
N CYS A 41 -8.62 -13.52 10.12
CA CYS A 41 -9.57 -14.07 9.16
C CYS A 41 -8.92 -15.14 8.26
N LEU A 42 -7.73 -14.86 7.71
CA LEU A 42 -7.06 -15.76 6.76
C LEU A 42 -6.06 -16.72 7.43
N GLY A 43 -5.57 -16.43 8.64
CA GLY A 43 -4.55 -17.22 9.35
C GLY A 43 -3.16 -17.21 8.73
N ILE A 44 -2.86 -16.18 7.93
CA ILE A 44 -1.56 -15.93 7.34
C ILE A 44 -0.79 -15.04 8.33
N THR A 45 -0.03 -15.66 9.23
CA THR A 45 0.67 -14.95 10.32
C THR A 45 2.04 -14.37 9.94
N GLN A 46 2.57 -14.79 8.79
CA GLN A 46 3.84 -14.29 8.22
C GLN A 46 3.65 -14.01 6.72
N PRO A 47 2.81 -13.03 6.36
CA PRO A 47 2.49 -12.74 4.95
C PRO A 47 3.73 -12.28 4.20
N THR A 48 3.86 -12.68 2.94
CA THR A 48 4.75 -12.00 1.98
C THR A 48 4.00 -10.84 1.32
N TYR A 49 4.73 -9.80 0.91
CA TYR A 49 4.11 -8.62 0.30
C TYR A 49 4.88 -8.08 -0.89
N LEU A 50 4.16 -7.40 -1.79
CA LEU A 50 4.70 -6.50 -2.78
C LEU A 50 4.26 -5.07 -2.43
N ASP A 51 5.22 -4.19 -2.18
CA ASP A 51 5.04 -2.80 -1.75
C ASP A 51 5.44 -1.85 -2.89
N ILE A 52 4.45 -1.35 -3.64
CA ILE A 52 4.64 -0.51 -4.83
C ILE A 52 4.35 0.93 -4.43
N GLY A 53 5.35 1.80 -4.59
CA GLY A 53 5.33 3.14 -3.98
C GLY A 53 5.73 3.09 -2.51
N THR A 54 6.84 2.39 -2.22
CA THR A 54 7.29 2.17 -0.83
C THR A 54 7.53 3.49 -0.08
N ASN A 55 7.96 4.53 -0.79
CA ASN A 55 8.30 5.86 -0.28
C ASN A 55 9.18 5.75 0.99
N HIS A 56 8.79 6.43 2.06
CA HIS A 56 9.46 6.33 3.34
C HIS A 56 9.28 4.91 3.94
N PRO A 57 10.37 4.21 4.33
CA PRO A 57 10.31 2.77 4.62
C PRO A 57 9.45 2.36 5.82
N PHE A 58 9.05 3.30 6.67
CA PHE A 58 8.29 3.04 7.90
C PHE A 58 7.28 4.12 8.28
N SER A 59 7.17 5.21 7.54
CA SER A 59 6.23 6.30 7.85
C SER A 59 5.19 6.33 6.75
N CYS A 60 3.92 6.33 7.11
CA CYS A 60 2.82 6.15 6.17
C CYS A 60 3.01 4.91 5.27
N ASN A 61 3.58 3.83 5.79
CA ASN A 61 3.88 2.63 5.02
C ASN A 61 3.04 1.44 5.49
N ASN A 62 2.25 0.91 4.57
CA ASN A 62 1.28 -0.16 4.80
C ASN A 62 1.90 -1.53 5.12
N THR A 63 3.17 -1.77 4.75
CA THR A 63 3.80 -3.09 4.86
C THR A 63 4.81 -3.21 6.00
N PHE A 64 5.29 -2.09 6.54
CA PHE A 64 6.36 -2.07 7.55
C PHE A 64 5.97 -2.77 8.86
N TYR A 65 4.69 -2.74 9.23
CA TYR A 65 4.17 -3.48 10.38
C TYR A 65 4.49 -4.99 10.30
N PHE A 66 4.33 -5.57 9.11
CA PHE A 66 4.59 -6.97 8.84
C PHE A 66 6.09 -7.24 8.78
N TYR A 67 6.87 -6.36 8.12
CA TYR A 67 8.33 -6.44 8.08
C TYR A 67 8.94 -6.57 9.48
N LYS A 68 8.49 -5.70 10.41
CA LYS A 68 8.92 -5.69 11.82
C LYS A 68 8.60 -6.99 12.57
N ARG A 69 7.70 -7.82 12.05
CA ARG A 69 7.27 -9.11 12.61
C ARG A 69 7.82 -10.31 11.85
N GLY A 70 8.80 -10.10 10.98
CA GLY A 70 9.50 -11.20 10.31
C GLY A 70 8.95 -11.54 8.92
N SER A 71 7.92 -10.85 8.44
CA SER A 71 7.51 -10.93 7.04
C SER A 71 8.57 -10.31 6.13
N ARG A 72 8.62 -10.77 4.88
CA ARG A 72 9.55 -10.30 3.86
C ARG A 72 8.80 -10.07 2.56
N GLY A 73 9.25 -9.10 1.80
CA GLY A 73 8.64 -8.76 0.53
C GLY A 73 9.57 -8.07 -0.44
N VAL A 74 8.95 -7.48 -1.45
CA VAL A 74 9.61 -6.68 -2.47
C VAL A 74 9.11 -5.25 -2.35
N CYS A 75 10.03 -4.30 -2.26
CA CYS A 75 9.77 -2.86 -2.25
C CYS A 75 10.17 -2.27 -3.60
N ILE A 76 9.27 -1.52 -4.23
CA ILE A 76 9.50 -0.79 -5.47
C ILE A 76 9.34 0.70 -5.17
N GLU A 77 10.41 1.47 -5.36
CA GLU A 77 10.41 2.93 -5.18
C GLU A 77 11.31 3.61 -6.23
N PRO A 78 10.77 4.49 -7.08
CA PRO A 78 11.55 5.24 -8.06
C PRO A 78 12.34 6.43 -7.48
N ASP A 79 11.92 7.01 -6.35
CA ASP A 79 12.60 8.17 -5.79
C ASP A 79 13.87 7.77 -5.03
N ILE A 80 15.00 8.00 -5.69
CA ILE A 80 16.33 7.63 -5.18
C ILE A 80 16.66 8.28 -3.82
N GLN A 81 15.95 9.33 -3.40
CA GLN A 81 16.15 9.90 -2.06
C GLN A 81 15.82 8.92 -0.93
N PHE A 82 14.96 7.93 -1.20
CA PHE A 82 14.59 6.88 -0.25
C PHE A 82 15.46 5.63 -0.36
N SER A 83 16.24 5.46 -1.44
CA SER A 83 16.99 4.23 -1.71
C SER A 83 17.88 3.79 -0.55
N ASP A 84 18.72 4.69 -0.03
CA ASP A 84 19.61 4.37 1.08
C ASP A 84 18.84 4.11 2.38
N LEU A 85 17.73 4.81 2.57
CA LEU A 85 16.90 4.68 3.75
C LEU A 85 16.17 3.33 3.77
N ILE A 86 15.61 2.91 2.61
CA ILE A 86 14.96 1.62 2.40
C ILE A 86 15.99 0.50 2.57
N LYS A 87 17.12 0.54 1.85
CA LYS A 87 18.19 -0.48 1.97
C LYS A 87 18.67 -0.66 3.41
N ARG A 88 18.73 0.42 4.20
CA ARG A 88 19.16 0.38 5.61
C ARG A 88 18.10 -0.19 6.54
N HIS A 89 16.85 0.26 6.44
CA HIS A 89 15.80 -0.08 7.42
C HIS A 89 15.01 -1.33 7.03
N ARG A 90 14.97 -1.64 5.74
CA ARG A 90 14.28 -2.79 5.14
C ARG A 90 15.26 -3.76 4.50
N LYS A 91 16.43 -3.96 5.12
CA LYS A 91 17.57 -4.76 4.58
C LYS A 91 17.23 -6.20 4.19
N GLU A 92 16.16 -6.76 4.74
CA GLU A 92 15.73 -8.13 4.45
C GLU A 92 14.67 -8.19 3.33
N ASP A 93 14.10 -7.05 2.94
CA ASP A 93 13.28 -6.94 1.74
C ASP A 93 14.16 -6.82 0.52
N VAL A 94 13.66 -7.32 -0.61
CA VAL A 94 14.26 -7.02 -1.91
C VAL A 94 13.85 -5.60 -2.29
N PHE A 95 14.82 -4.75 -2.59
CA PHE A 95 14.55 -3.38 -3.03
C PHE A 95 14.82 -3.21 -4.53
N ILE A 96 13.87 -2.63 -5.25
CA ILE A 96 13.93 -2.31 -6.68
C ILE A 96 13.78 -0.79 -6.83
N GLU A 97 14.85 -0.14 -7.26
CA GLU A 97 14.90 1.29 -7.55
C GLU A 97 14.34 1.57 -8.95
N ALA A 98 13.01 1.50 -9.09
CA ALA A 98 12.29 1.61 -10.36
C ALA A 98 10.83 2.02 -10.13
N GLY A 99 10.14 2.44 -11.18
CA GLY A 99 8.67 2.50 -11.23
C GLY A 99 8.06 1.21 -11.75
N VAL A 100 6.73 1.08 -11.69
CA VAL A 100 6.00 -0.01 -12.36
C VAL A 100 5.43 0.50 -13.67
N GLY A 101 5.81 -0.14 -14.77
CA GLY A 101 5.36 0.21 -16.12
C GLY A 101 4.14 -0.60 -16.56
N VAL A 102 3.25 0.05 -17.31
CA VAL A 102 2.04 -0.55 -17.90
C VAL A 102 2.16 -0.83 -19.41
N SER A 103 3.30 -0.47 -20.01
CA SER A 103 3.57 -0.61 -21.44
C SER A 103 4.96 -1.23 -21.67
N ASN A 104 5.31 -1.52 -22.93
CA ASN A 104 6.63 -2.05 -23.31
C ASN A 104 7.77 -1.02 -23.22
N ILE A 105 7.54 0.09 -22.50
CA ILE A 105 8.53 1.14 -22.28
C ILE A 105 9.32 0.80 -21.01
N ASN A 106 10.65 0.83 -21.11
CA ASN A 106 11.55 0.43 -20.01
C ASN A 106 11.96 1.58 -19.09
N GLU A 107 11.61 2.83 -19.43
CA GLU A 107 11.96 4.02 -18.67
C GLU A 107 10.97 5.16 -18.92
N ALA A 108 10.64 5.95 -17.90
CA ALA A 108 9.78 7.12 -18.03
C ALA A 108 10.28 8.28 -17.16
N ASP A 109 9.76 9.47 -17.47
CA ASP A 109 10.01 10.66 -16.68
C ASP A 109 9.23 10.58 -15.36
N PHE A 110 9.95 10.70 -14.25
CA PHE A 110 9.43 10.74 -12.91
C PHE A 110 9.51 12.18 -12.38
N PHE A 111 8.36 12.73 -12.01
CA PHE A 111 8.20 14.11 -11.56
C PHE A 111 8.30 14.16 -10.04
N VAL A 112 9.42 14.68 -9.52
CA VAL A 112 9.75 14.64 -8.10
C VAL A 112 9.30 15.92 -7.40
N PHE A 113 8.55 15.77 -6.31
CA PHE A 113 8.12 16.88 -5.44
C PHE A 113 9.08 17.08 -4.24
N PRO A 114 9.25 18.32 -3.74
CA PRO A 114 10.25 18.62 -2.72
C PRO A 114 9.78 18.33 -1.28
N GLY A 115 10.73 17.95 -0.42
CA GLY A 115 10.57 17.99 1.04
C GLY A 115 9.41 17.13 1.55
N GLN A 116 8.53 17.73 2.34
CA GLN A 116 7.36 17.05 2.92
C GLN A 116 6.33 16.59 1.87
N TYR A 117 6.46 17.04 0.62
CA TYR A 117 5.56 16.71 -0.49
C TYR A 117 6.10 15.58 -1.38
N CYS A 118 7.21 14.93 -0.98
CA CYS A 118 7.81 13.82 -1.71
C CYS A 118 6.83 12.68 -2.03
N GLY A 119 5.82 12.46 -1.16
CA GLY A 119 4.71 11.54 -1.41
C GLY A 119 4.00 11.80 -2.74
N TRP A 120 3.90 13.05 -3.18
CA TRP A 120 3.14 13.42 -4.38
C TRP A 120 3.85 13.14 -5.70
N SER A 121 5.05 12.57 -5.66
CA SER A 121 5.85 12.31 -6.85
C SER A 121 5.22 11.20 -7.69
N THR A 122 5.20 11.38 -9.00
CA THR A 122 4.43 10.50 -9.90
C THR A 122 5.10 10.38 -11.26
N PHE A 123 4.77 9.31 -12.00
CA PHE A 123 5.12 9.16 -13.42
C PHE A 123 4.07 9.78 -14.36
N SER A 124 2.91 10.18 -13.83
CA SER A 124 1.87 10.86 -14.61
C SER A 124 2.18 12.34 -14.72
N LYS A 125 2.50 12.79 -15.94
CA LYS A 125 2.76 14.20 -16.21
C LYS A 125 1.53 15.05 -15.92
N GLU A 126 0.36 14.56 -16.31
CA GLU A 126 -0.92 15.22 -16.13
C GLU A 126 -1.21 15.44 -14.63
N GLU A 127 -0.97 14.42 -13.80
CA GLU A 127 -1.12 14.54 -12.34
C GLU A 127 -0.10 15.50 -11.73
N ALA A 128 1.17 15.43 -12.14
CA ALA A 128 2.21 16.34 -11.65
C ALA A 128 1.88 17.81 -11.97
N GLU A 129 1.45 18.12 -13.19
CA GLU A 129 1.03 19.47 -13.60
C GLU A 129 -0.24 19.93 -12.87
N SER A 130 -1.21 19.03 -12.68
CA SER A 130 -2.45 19.31 -11.93
C SER A 130 -2.13 19.68 -10.47
N ARG A 131 -1.28 18.88 -9.81
CA ARG A 131 -0.84 19.10 -8.42
C ARG A 131 -0.07 20.40 -8.27
N GLU A 132 0.86 20.69 -9.18
CA GLU A 132 1.61 21.96 -9.16
C GLU A 132 0.66 23.15 -9.29
N LYS A 133 -0.34 23.07 -10.19
CA LYS A 133 -1.33 24.13 -10.41
C LYS A 133 -2.26 24.32 -9.23
N GLU A 134 -2.74 23.24 -8.61
CA GLU A 134 -3.68 23.31 -7.49
C GLU A 134 -3.00 23.76 -6.20
N SER A 135 -1.82 23.18 -5.89
CA SER A 135 -1.12 23.42 -4.62
C SER A 135 -0.20 24.64 -4.64
N GLY A 136 0.25 25.07 -5.83
CA GLY A 136 1.32 26.06 -6.00
C GLY A 136 2.72 25.53 -5.67
N ILE A 137 2.86 24.25 -5.32
CA ILE A 137 4.14 23.60 -5.03
C ILE A 137 4.77 23.15 -6.34
N LYS A 138 5.99 23.64 -6.60
CA LYS A 138 6.68 23.35 -7.85
C LYS A 138 7.29 21.95 -7.89
N ILE A 139 7.31 21.36 -9.08
CA ILE A 139 8.10 20.17 -9.37
C ILE A 139 9.58 20.51 -9.14
N LYS A 140 10.24 19.75 -8.27
CA LYS A 140 11.63 19.99 -7.89
C LYS A 140 12.58 19.61 -9.03
N GLU A 141 12.35 18.43 -9.61
CA GLU A 141 13.15 17.88 -10.69
C GLU A 141 12.33 16.84 -11.47
N VAL A 142 12.73 16.61 -12.72
CA VAL A 142 12.23 15.51 -13.54
C VAL A 142 13.40 14.57 -13.77
N ARG A 143 13.24 13.30 -13.39
CA ARG A 143 14.29 12.29 -13.51
C ARG A 143 13.79 11.12 -14.33
N LYS A 144 14.61 10.66 -15.28
CA LYS A 144 14.30 9.44 -16.02
C LYS A 144 14.59 8.22 -15.15
N MET A 145 13.57 7.43 -14.87
CA MET A 145 13.67 6.24 -14.01
C MET A 145 13.28 4.96 -14.79
N PRO A 146 13.94 3.83 -14.50
CA PRO A 146 13.57 2.56 -15.11
C PRO A 146 12.17 2.15 -14.65
N LEU A 147 11.49 1.39 -15.52
CA LEU A 147 10.20 0.78 -15.24
C LEU A 147 10.34 -0.75 -15.24
N VAL A 148 9.63 -1.41 -14.33
CA VAL A 148 9.52 -2.86 -14.28
C VAL A 148 8.08 -3.31 -14.47
N SER A 149 7.88 -4.48 -15.07
CA SER A 149 6.56 -5.11 -15.15
C SER A 149 6.19 -5.72 -13.80
N ILE A 150 4.98 -5.45 -13.31
CA ILE A 150 4.47 -6.08 -12.09
C ILE A 150 4.50 -7.61 -12.21
N ASN A 151 4.16 -8.15 -13.38
CA ASN A 151 4.13 -9.60 -13.62
C ASN A 151 5.53 -10.24 -13.62
N ASP A 152 6.54 -9.51 -14.06
CA ASP A 152 7.93 -9.98 -14.05
C ASP A 152 8.49 -9.96 -12.63
N VAL A 153 8.17 -8.92 -11.86
CA VAL A 153 8.50 -8.85 -10.43
C VAL A 153 7.84 -10.02 -9.69
N MET A 154 6.55 -10.26 -9.94
CA MET A 154 5.81 -11.38 -9.35
C MET A 154 6.51 -12.72 -9.63
N GLY A 155 6.80 -13.01 -10.90
CA GLY A 155 7.40 -14.28 -11.31
C GLY A 155 8.85 -14.46 -10.87
N LYS A 156 9.60 -13.37 -10.69
CA LYS A 156 11.01 -13.42 -10.31
C LYS A 156 11.23 -13.57 -8.81
N TYR A 157 10.43 -12.89 -7.99
CA TYR A 157 10.71 -12.75 -6.56
C TYR A 157 9.78 -13.53 -5.65
N PHE A 158 8.68 -14.07 -6.16
CA PHE A 158 7.73 -14.84 -5.36
C PHE A 158 7.57 -16.27 -5.88
N SER A 159 7.49 -17.22 -4.94
CA SER A 159 7.11 -18.60 -5.24
C SER A 159 5.59 -18.70 -5.34
N GLY A 160 5.05 -18.27 -6.49
CA GLY A 160 3.61 -18.11 -6.70
C GLY A 160 3.24 -16.63 -6.77
N TRP A 161 2.74 -16.07 -5.67
CA TRP A 161 2.37 -14.65 -5.53
C TRP A 161 2.51 -14.20 -4.06
N PRO A 162 2.66 -12.90 -3.78
CA PRO A 162 2.63 -12.36 -2.43
C PRO A 162 1.23 -12.48 -1.82
N ASN A 163 1.14 -12.54 -0.49
CA ASN A 163 -0.15 -12.52 0.19
C ASN A 163 -0.83 -11.14 0.17
N LEU A 164 -0.01 -10.09 0.11
CA LEU A 164 -0.45 -8.70 0.13
C LEU A 164 0.20 -7.91 -1.02
N ILE A 165 -0.60 -7.16 -1.78
CA ILE A 165 -0.10 -6.05 -2.59
C ILE A 165 -0.50 -4.74 -1.89
N SER A 166 0.47 -3.87 -1.62
CA SER A 166 0.24 -2.46 -1.31
C SER A 166 0.61 -1.64 -2.54
N LEU A 167 -0.31 -0.81 -3.02
CA LEU A 167 -0.15 -0.02 -4.23
C LEU A 167 -0.56 1.43 -3.98
N ASP A 168 0.43 2.31 -4.02
CA ASP A 168 0.25 3.74 -3.79
C ASP A 168 1.26 4.50 -4.66
N VAL A 169 0.92 4.71 -5.94
CA VAL A 169 1.81 5.36 -6.92
C VAL A 169 1.25 6.66 -7.47
N GLU A 170 0.25 7.22 -6.79
CA GLU A 170 -0.21 8.59 -6.99
C GLU A 170 -0.67 8.81 -8.44
N GLY A 171 -1.72 8.08 -8.84
CA GLY A 171 -2.51 8.33 -10.06
C GLY A 171 -2.42 7.28 -11.17
N LEU A 172 -1.56 6.26 -11.04
CA LEU A 172 -1.41 5.18 -12.02
C LEU A 172 -1.88 3.81 -11.50
N ASP A 173 -2.52 3.80 -10.33
CA ASP A 173 -2.86 2.60 -9.58
C ASP A 173 -3.82 1.68 -10.36
N LEU A 174 -4.85 2.26 -10.99
CA LEU A 174 -5.80 1.52 -11.82
C LEU A 174 -5.12 0.86 -13.03
N ASP A 175 -4.20 1.55 -13.68
CA ASP A 175 -3.54 1.02 -14.88
C ASP A 175 -2.53 -0.08 -14.52
N ILE A 176 -1.83 0.06 -13.39
CA ILE A 176 -0.99 -1.00 -12.83
C ILE A 176 -1.85 -2.22 -12.49
N LEU A 177 -3.00 -2.04 -11.83
CA LEU A 177 -3.93 -3.13 -11.55
C LEU A 177 -4.41 -3.80 -12.85
N LYS A 178 -4.76 -3.03 -13.88
CA LYS A 178 -5.15 -3.60 -15.19
C LYS A 178 -4.04 -4.40 -15.85
N SER A 179 -2.78 -4.06 -15.60
CA SER A 179 -1.63 -4.78 -16.14
C SER A 179 -1.34 -6.10 -15.42
N LEU A 180 -1.84 -6.30 -14.20
CA LEU A 180 -1.62 -7.53 -13.43
C LEU A 180 -2.38 -8.72 -14.05
N ASP A 181 -1.68 -9.84 -14.23
CA ASP A 181 -2.28 -11.11 -14.65
C ASP A 181 -2.98 -11.78 -13.46
N PHE A 182 -4.25 -11.43 -13.25
CA PHE A 182 -5.10 -11.99 -12.20
C PHE A 182 -5.43 -13.48 -12.38
N GLU A 183 -5.18 -14.08 -13.55
CA GLU A 183 -5.35 -15.53 -13.72
C GLU A 183 -4.15 -16.31 -13.17
N LYS A 184 -2.97 -15.70 -13.22
CA LYS A 184 -1.73 -16.28 -12.72
C LYS A 184 -1.41 -15.89 -11.27
N TYR A 185 -1.54 -14.61 -10.94
CA TYR A 185 -1.17 -14.05 -9.64
C TYR A 185 -2.42 -13.62 -8.88
N LYS A 186 -2.65 -14.25 -7.75
CA LYS A 186 -3.90 -14.08 -6.99
C LYS A 186 -3.60 -13.77 -5.52
N PRO A 187 -3.07 -12.58 -5.20
CA PRO A 187 -2.84 -12.20 -3.80
C PRO A 187 -4.11 -12.34 -2.97
N GLU A 188 -3.99 -12.66 -1.68
CA GLU A 188 -5.18 -12.75 -0.82
C GLU A 188 -5.74 -11.36 -0.47
N VAL A 189 -4.86 -10.36 -0.40
CA VAL A 189 -5.19 -8.98 -0.02
C VAL A 189 -4.55 -7.98 -0.99
N ILE A 190 -5.32 -6.99 -1.41
CA ILE A 190 -4.85 -5.84 -2.18
C ILE A 190 -5.26 -4.58 -1.43
N CYS A 191 -4.30 -3.72 -1.10
CA CYS A 191 -4.53 -2.40 -0.53
C CYS A 191 -4.06 -1.37 -1.56
N VAL A 192 -4.94 -0.46 -1.95
CA VAL A 192 -4.66 0.49 -3.01
C VAL A 192 -5.20 1.88 -2.66
N GLU A 193 -4.44 2.92 -3.00
CA GLU A 193 -4.91 4.29 -2.95
C GLU A 193 -6.08 4.45 -3.93
N SER A 194 -7.21 4.98 -3.45
CA SER A 194 -8.45 4.99 -4.24
C SER A 194 -9.17 6.34 -4.21
N ILE A 195 -8.43 7.43 -3.99
CA ILE A 195 -8.96 8.79 -4.02
C ILE A 195 -8.27 9.63 -5.10
N THR A 196 -8.97 10.66 -5.56
CA THR A 196 -8.35 11.71 -6.38
C THR A 196 -7.53 12.65 -5.51
N PHE A 197 -6.49 13.25 -6.10
CA PHE A 197 -5.72 14.28 -5.43
C PHE A 197 -6.59 15.52 -5.13
N SER A 198 -6.44 16.06 -3.91
CA SER A 198 -6.98 17.38 -3.56
C SER A 198 -6.24 18.01 -2.40
N THR A 199 -6.04 19.34 -2.46
CA THR A 199 -5.50 20.17 -1.38
C THR A 199 -6.58 20.92 -0.59
N VAL A 200 -7.84 20.81 -1.00
CA VAL A 200 -8.98 21.57 -0.46
C VAL A 200 -10.11 20.69 0.07
N ASN A 201 -9.78 19.46 0.47
CA ASN A 201 -10.73 18.44 0.98
C ASN A 201 -11.88 18.15 0.00
N LYS A 202 -11.57 18.07 -1.31
CA LYS A 202 -12.52 17.74 -2.38
C LYS A 202 -12.16 16.44 -3.08
N GLU A 203 -11.31 15.64 -2.47
CA GLU A 203 -10.99 14.31 -2.96
C GLU A 203 -12.25 13.46 -3.07
N THR A 204 -12.30 12.65 -4.13
CA THR A 204 -13.40 11.74 -4.42
C THR A 204 -12.86 10.34 -4.63
N LYS A 205 -13.64 9.33 -4.26
CA LYS A 205 -13.29 7.95 -4.53
C LYS A 205 -13.26 7.65 -6.02
N ILE A 206 -12.22 6.95 -6.45
CA ILE A 206 -12.07 6.41 -7.81
C ILE A 206 -12.82 5.07 -7.84
N SER A 207 -14.11 5.12 -8.14
CA SER A 207 -15.01 3.96 -8.19
C SER A 207 -14.51 2.84 -9.09
N GLU A 208 -13.84 3.20 -10.18
CA GLU A 208 -13.33 2.31 -11.22
C GLU A 208 -12.31 1.31 -10.67
N ILE A 209 -11.53 1.70 -9.65
CA ILE A 209 -10.62 0.79 -8.95
C ILE A 209 -11.41 -0.31 -8.24
N ALA A 210 -12.42 0.08 -7.47
CA ALA A 210 -13.23 -0.87 -6.72
C ALA A 210 -14.02 -1.80 -7.64
N GLU A 211 -14.62 -1.26 -8.71
CA GLU A 211 -15.33 -2.03 -9.73
C GLU A 211 -14.41 -3.05 -10.41
N PHE A 212 -13.23 -2.59 -10.85
CA PHE A 212 -12.26 -3.45 -11.51
C PHE A 212 -11.77 -4.59 -10.59
N VAL A 213 -11.30 -4.28 -9.39
CA VAL A 213 -10.78 -5.29 -8.46
C VAL A 213 -11.87 -6.27 -8.04
N THR A 214 -13.10 -5.79 -7.84
CA THR A 214 -14.26 -6.65 -7.54
C THR A 214 -14.56 -7.60 -8.71
N SER A 215 -14.46 -7.12 -9.96
CA SER A 215 -14.63 -7.97 -11.16
C SER A 215 -13.61 -9.12 -11.24
N LYS A 216 -12.48 -9.02 -10.54
CA LYS A 216 -11.44 -10.06 -10.44
C LYS A 216 -11.65 -11.06 -9.31
N GLY A 217 -12.83 -11.08 -8.69
CA GLY A 217 -13.18 -12.04 -7.64
C GLY A 217 -12.77 -11.61 -6.23
N TYR A 218 -12.64 -10.30 -6.00
CA TYR A 218 -12.39 -9.71 -4.68
C TYR A 218 -13.64 -9.01 -4.18
N PHE A 219 -13.66 -8.66 -2.90
CA PHE A 219 -14.64 -7.77 -2.30
C PHE A 219 -13.95 -6.71 -1.45
N VAL A 220 -14.58 -5.56 -1.25
CA VAL A 220 -14.09 -4.52 -0.33
C VAL A 220 -14.23 -5.03 1.10
N PHE A 221 -13.11 -5.28 1.76
CA PHE A 221 -13.08 -5.66 3.17
C PHE A 221 -13.18 -4.43 4.09
N ALA A 222 -12.46 -3.36 3.72
CA ALA A 222 -12.47 -2.11 4.47
C ALA A 222 -12.10 -0.93 3.57
N ASP A 223 -12.53 0.26 4.00
CA ASP A 223 -12.13 1.53 3.40
C ASP A 223 -11.65 2.48 4.51
N THR A 224 -10.51 3.11 4.28
CA THR A 224 -9.84 3.99 5.25
C THR A 224 -9.80 5.45 4.79
N HIS A 225 -10.78 5.85 3.99
CA HIS A 225 -10.86 7.13 3.28
C HIS A 225 -9.83 7.27 2.15
N VAL A 226 -8.53 7.11 2.41
CA VAL A 226 -7.49 7.22 1.37
C VAL A 226 -7.35 5.89 0.61
N ASN A 227 -7.13 4.81 1.35
CA ASN A 227 -6.94 3.48 0.79
C ASN A 227 -8.20 2.62 0.89
N THR A 228 -8.41 1.77 -0.13
CA THR A 228 -9.38 0.67 -0.08
C THR A 228 -8.66 -0.66 0.03
N ILE A 229 -9.12 -1.53 0.95
CA ILE A 229 -8.56 -2.85 1.21
C ILE A 229 -9.53 -3.90 0.66
N PHE A 230 -9.04 -4.69 -0.29
CA PHE A 230 -9.76 -5.77 -0.94
C PHE A 230 -9.28 -7.12 -0.42
N CYS A 231 -10.20 -8.08 -0.32
CA CYS A 231 -9.90 -9.47 0.00
C CYS A 231 -10.43 -10.38 -1.10
N ARG A 232 -9.64 -11.40 -1.48
CA ARG A 232 -10.06 -12.41 -2.45
C ARG A 232 -11.18 -13.27 -1.86
N THR A 233 -12.32 -13.35 -2.55
CA THR A 233 -13.56 -13.94 -2.02
C THR A 233 -13.40 -15.41 -1.61
N ASP A 234 -12.70 -16.20 -2.43
CA ASP A 234 -12.51 -17.64 -2.18
C ASP A 234 -11.54 -17.92 -1.01
N ALA A 235 -10.56 -17.03 -0.78
CA ALA A 235 -9.61 -17.13 0.31
C ALA A 235 -10.29 -16.90 1.66
N PHE A 236 -11.23 -15.95 1.70
CA PHE A 236 -12.01 -15.62 2.88
C PHE A 236 -13.00 -16.76 3.24
N ASN A 237 -13.68 -17.32 2.24
CA ASN A 237 -14.73 -18.33 2.45
C ASN A 237 -14.21 -19.71 2.89
N LYS A 238 -12.94 -20.05 2.65
CA LYS A 238 -12.34 -21.33 3.09
C LYS A 238 -12.27 -21.52 4.62
N LYS A 239 -12.57 -20.46 5.39
CA LYS A 239 -12.59 -20.47 6.87
C LYS A 239 -13.95 -20.14 7.47
N GLY A 240 -14.97 -19.90 6.64
CA GLY A 240 -16.36 -19.70 7.05
C GLY A 240 -17.11 -21.01 7.27
#